data_AF-A0A4Y9R5Z6-F1
#
_entry.id   AF-A0A4Y9R5Z6-F1
#
_cell.length_a   1.000
_cell.length_b   1.000
_cell.length_c   1.000
_cell.angle_alpha   90.00
_cell.angle_beta   90.00
_cell.angle_gamma   90.00
#
_symmetry.space_group_name_H-M   'P 1'
#
loop_
_entity.id
_entity.type
_entity.pdbx_description
1 polymer ?
#
loop_
_entity_poly.entity_id
_entity_poly.type
_entity_poly.pdbx_seq_one_letter_code
_entity_poly.pdbx_strand_id
1 'polypeptide(L)'
;MLSRIAESLFWIGRYLERADDTARILDVQMQVLIEDPGMDEHTSCEQLLSVMGVENYTGHPNRWMMLDLLAHNPESPTSIAAAIGAARESARRARETLSTDIWAAINTTWRGLGTARAMRAPDMFNWVRNRTAMISGIADSTMSRDDGWHFYMLGRSIERVDMTARLL
;
A
#
# COMPACT_ATOMS: atom_id res chain seq x y z
N MET A 1 27.05 -6.72 0.16
CA MET A 1 26.32 -5.49 -0.23
C MET A 1 25.19 -5.77 -1.23
N LEU A 2 25.39 -6.58 -2.28
CA LEU A 2 24.36 -6.92 -3.28
C LEU A 2 23.04 -7.47 -2.69
N SER A 3 23.12 -8.37 -1.71
CA SER A 3 21.92 -8.96 -1.06
C SER A 3 20.99 -7.93 -0.41
N ARG A 4 21.53 -6.86 0.17
CA ARG A 4 20.73 -5.84 0.90
C ARG A 4 20.04 -4.86 -0.05
N ILE A 5 20.68 -4.54 -1.18
CA ILE A 5 20.11 -3.68 -2.22
C ILE A 5 18.98 -4.43 -2.92
N ALA A 6 19.21 -5.69 -3.31
CA ALA A 6 18.20 -6.58 -3.88
C ALA A 6 16.98 -6.71 -2.96
N GLU A 7 17.20 -7.01 -1.68
CA GLU A 7 16.14 -7.05 -0.67
C GLU A 7 15.37 -5.73 -0.60
N SER A 8 16.07 -4.59 -0.62
CA SER A 8 15.43 -3.28 -0.54
C SER A 8 14.57 -2.98 -1.78
N LEU A 9 15.03 -3.30 -2.98
CA LEU A 9 14.27 -3.15 -4.23
C LEU A 9 13.04 -4.06 -4.26
N PHE A 10 13.20 -5.31 -3.83
CA PHE A 10 12.09 -6.25 -3.64
C PHE A 10 11.01 -5.68 -2.72
N TRP A 11 11.41 -5.20 -1.54
CA TRP A 11 10.46 -4.64 -0.58
C TRP A 11 9.82 -3.33 -1.04
N ILE A 12 10.56 -2.47 -1.74
CA ILE A 12 9.96 -1.26 -2.36
C ILE A 12 8.82 -1.65 -3.29
N GLY A 13 9.04 -2.61 -4.19
CA GLY A 13 8.01 -3.11 -5.10
C GLY A 13 6.81 -3.65 -4.34
N ARG A 14 7.06 -4.53 -3.36
CA ARG A 14 6.02 -5.18 -2.56
C ARG A 14 5.18 -4.17 -1.76
N TYR A 15 5.80 -3.19 -1.10
CA TYR A 15 5.08 -2.18 -0.33
C TYR A 15 4.30 -1.17 -1.19
N LEU A 16 4.80 -0.80 -2.36
CA LEU A 16 4.07 0.10 -3.26
C LEU A 16 2.85 -0.59 -3.87
N GLU A 17 2.97 -1.87 -4.24
CA GLU A 17 1.83 -2.66 -4.72
C GLU A 17 0.79 -2.83 -3.60
N ARG A 18 1.22 -3.13 -2.36
CA ARG A 18 0.34 -3.20 -1.18
C ARG A 18 -0.47 -1.93 -0.98
N ALA A 19 0.19 -0.77 -1.05
CA ALA A 19 -0.49 0.51 -0.87
C ALA A 19 -1.54 0.76 -1.96
N ASP A 20 -1.27 0.35 -3.21
CA ASP A 20 -2.22 0.44 -4.32
C ASP A 20 -3.43 -0.50 -4.10
N ASP A 21 -3.16 -1.76 -3.81
CA ASP A 21 -4.18 -2.81 -3.64
C ASP A 21 -5.07 -2.52 -2.43
N THR A 22 -4.49 -2.18 -1.28
CA THR A 22 -5.27 -1.81 -0.08
C THR A 22 -6.13 -0.57 -0.35
N ALA A 23 -5.63 0.42 -1.09
CA ALA A 23 -6.44 1.59 -1.45
C ALA A 23 -7.62 1.21 -2.36
N ARG A 24 -7.43 0.32 -3.35
CA ARG A 24 -8.51 -0.16 -4.23
C ARG A 24 -9.58 -0.91 -3.46
N ILE A 25 -9.16 -1.84 -2.59
CA ILE A 25 -10.06 -2.67 -1.80
C ILE A 25 -10.91 -1.79 -0.86
N LEU A 26 -10.28 -0.83 -0.16
CA LEU A 26 -10.99 0.09 0.72
C LEU A 26 -11.95 1.02 -0.03
N ASP A 27 -11.60 1.45 -1.25
CA ASP A 27 -12.47 2.29 -2.08
C ASP A 27 -13.78 1.56 -2.43
N VAL A 28 -13.65 0.29 -2.87
CA VAL A 28 -14.81 -0.59 -3.14
C VAL A 28 -15.61 -0.85 -1.87
N GLN A 29 -14.94 -1.18 -0.76
CA GLN A 29 -15.63 -1.44 0.51
C GLN A 29 -16.44 -0.23 0.99
N MET A 30 -15.87 0.97 0.90
CA MET A 30 -16.57 2.20 1.27
C MET A 30 -17.76 2.48 0.37
N GLN A 31 -17.66 2.18 -0.93
CA GLN A 31 -18.78 2.30 -1.86
C GLN A 31 -19.92 1.32 -1.49
N VAL A 32 -19.60 0.06 -1.23
CA VAL A 32 -20.57 -0.97 -0.82
C VAL A 32 -21.31 -0.57 0.45
N LEU A 33 -20.60 -0.10 1.49
CA LEU A 33 -21.21 0.36 2.75
C LEU A 33 -22.12 1.60 2.59
N ILE A 34 -21.94 2.38 1.52
CA ILE A 34 -22.79 3.54 1.22
C ILE A 34 -24.02 3.13 0.40
N GLU A 35 -23.84 2.22 -0.55
CA GLU A 35 -24.88 1.81 -1.51
C GLU A 35 -25.89 0.81 -0.94
N ASP A 36 -25.52 0.03 0.08
CA ASP A 36 -26.42 -0.92 0.75
C ASP A 36 -26.63 -0.56 2.24
N PRO A 37 -27.65 0.26 2.56
CA PRO A 37 -27.99 0.60 3.94
C PRO A 37 -28.50 -0.59 4.78
N GLY A 38 -28.86 -1.71 4.15
CA GLY A 38 -29.29 -2.93 4.82
C GLY A 38 -28.12 -3.85 5.22
N MET A 39 -26.91 -3.55 4.74
CA MET A 39 -25.71 -4.31 5.08
C MET A 39 -25.37 -4.17 6.55
N ASP A 40 -25.04 -5.28 7.18
CA ASP A 40 -24.42 -5.25 8.50
C ASP A 40 -22.96 -4.76 8.38
N GLU A 41 -22.74 -3.49 8.71
CA GLU A 41 -21.43 -2.83 8.69
C GLU A 41 -20.39 -3.63 9.47
N HIS A 42 -20.78 -4.24 10.59
CA HIS A 42 -19.87 -4.97 11.45
C HIS A 42 -19.34 -6.24 10.79
N THR A 43 -20.25 -7.12 10.37
CA THR A 43 -19.89 -8.35 9.64
C THR A 43 -19.07 -8.03 8.39
N SER A 44 -19.45 -6.98 7.65
CA SER A 44 -18.74 -6.56 6.45
C SER A 44 -17.31 -6.06 6.73
N CYS A 45 -17.12 -5.25 7.79
CA CYS A 45 -15.79 -4.81 8.20
C CYS A 45 -14.94 -5.97 8.75
N GLU A 46 -15.54 -6.88 9.52
CA GLU A 46 -14.86 -8.06 10.07
C GLU A 46 -14.35 -8.98 8.96
N GLN A 47 -15.19 -9.25 7.96
CA GLN A 47 -14.81 -10.03 6.77
C GLN A 47 -13.63 -9.41 6.04
N LEU A 48 -13.67 -8.09 5.80
CA LEU A 48 -12.55 -7.44 5.11
C LEU A 48 -11.27 -7.47 5.94
N LEU A 49 -11.35 -7.21 7.25
CA LEU A 49 -10.17 -7.29 8.13
C LEU A 49 -9.55 -8.70 8.11
N SER A 50 -10.39 -9.74 8.10
CA SER A 50 -9.94 -11.13 7.97
C SER A 50 -9.22 -11.39 6.63
N VAL A 51 -9.80 -10.97 5.50
CA VAL A 51 -9.18 -11.05 4.16
C VAL A 51 -7.81 -10.37 4.15
N MET A 52 -7.72 -9.18 4.75
CA MET A 52 -6.48 -8.41 4.84
C MET A 52 -5.46 -8.96 5.84
N GLY A 53 -5.74 -10.10 6.48
CA GLY A 53 -4.85 -10.76 7.43
C GLY A 53 -4.76 -10.07 8.79
N VAL A 54 -5.74 -9.22 9.12
CA VAL A 54 -5.91 -8.65 10.46
C VAL A 54 -6.74 -9.64 11.29
N GLU A 55 -6.09 -10.72 11.70
CA GLU A 55 -6.71 -11.77 12.51
C GLU A 55 -6.82 -11.34 13.98
N ASN A 56 -7.83 -11.87 14.67
CA ASN A 56 -8.02 -11.73 16.13
C ASN A 56 -8.30 -10.30 16.62
N TYR A 57 -8.87 -9.41 15.79
CA TYR A 57 -9.43 -8.17 16.31
C TYR A 57 -10.63 -8.51 17.20
N THR A 58 -10.47 -8.34 18.52
CA THR A 58 -11.46 -8.75 19.54
C THR A 58 -12.57 -7.72 19.79
N GLY A 59 -12.56 -6.59 19.07
CA GLY A 59 -13.57 -5.55 19.19
C GLY A 59 -14.73 -5.74 18.21
N HIS A 60 -15.63 -4.77 18.17
CA HIS A 60 -16.71 -4.67 17.20
C HIS A 60 -16.28 -3.70 16.08
N PRO A 61 -15.63 -4.16 15.00
CA PRO A 61 -15.14 -3.28 13.95
C PRO A 61 -16.30 -2.52 13.31
N ASN A 62 -16.02 -1.25 13.00
CA ASN A 62 -16.85 -0.39 12.17
C ASN A 62 -15.95 0.27 11.12
N ARG A 63 -16.55 1.05 10.21
CA ARG A 63 -15.83 1.68 9.11
C ARG A 63 -14.64 2.52 9.59
N TRP A 64 -14.77 3.22 10.72
CA TRP A 64 -13.72 4.10 11.24
C TRP A 64 -12.52 3.30 11.73
N MET A 65 -12.77 2.20 12.45
CA MET A 65 -11.72 1.28 12.91
C MET A 65 -11.03 0.59 11.74
N MET A 66 -11.80 0.14 10.75
CA MET A 66 -11.27 -0.47 9.53
C MET A 66 -10.36 0.51 8.77
N LEU A 67 -10.80 1.77 8.61
CA LEU A 67 -10.00 2.82 7.98
C LEU A 67 -8.73 3.14 8.78
N ASP A 68 -8.80 3.14 10.11
CA ASP A 68 -7.60 3.29 10.92
C ASP A 68 -6.62 2.14 10.66
N LEU A 69 -7.06 0.90 10.84
CA LEU A 69 -6.20 -0.29 10.73
C LEU A 69 -5.64 -0.52 9.33
N LEU A 70 -6.39 -0.22 8.27
CA LEU A 70 -5.99 -0.52 6.89
C LEU A 70 -5.49 0.71 6.12
N ALA A 71 -5.73 1.93 6.59
CA ALA A 71 -5.35 3.13 5.86
C ALA A 71 -4.42 4.07 6.65
N HIS A 72 -4.77 4.39 7.89
CA HIS A 72 -4.13 5.49 8.62
C HIS A 72 -3.08 5.04 9.63
N ASN A 73 -3.18 3.86 10.21
CA ASN A 73 -2.36 3.48 11.36
C ASN A 73 -0.94 3.05 10.93
N PRO A 74 0.13 3.83 11.21
CA PRO A 74 1.49 3.47 10.81
C PRO A 74 2.05 2.24 11.54
N GLU A 75 1.45 1.85 12.67
CA GLU A 75 1.83 0.66 13.44
C GLU A 75 1.12 -0.60 12.94
N SER A 76 0.09 -0.47 12.10
CA SER A 76 -0.60 -1.60 11.47
C SER A 76 0.14 -2.01 10.18
N PRO A 77 0.79 -3.18 10.11
CA PRO A 77 1.65 -3.56 8.98
C PRO A 77 0.92 -3.73 7.63
N THR A 78 -0.39 -3.89 7.68
CA THR A 78 -1.28 -4.02 6.52
C THR A 78 -1.77 -2.66 6.02
N SER A 79 -1.51 -1.58 6.76
CA SER A 79 -2.02 -0.26 6.42
C SER A 79 -1.26 0.40 5.28
N ILE A 80 -1.96 1.27 4.55
CA ILE A 80 -1.37 2.14 3.53
C ILE A 80 -0.25 3.00 4.13
N ALA A 81 -0.47 3.58 5.31
CA ALA A 81 0.52 4.40 6.00
C ALA A 81 1.81 3.63 6.31
N ALA A 82 1.69 2.42 6.86
CA ALA A 82 2.83 1.56 7.18
C ALA A 82 3.55 1.12 5.90
N ALA A 83 2.81 0.73 4.86
CA ALA A 83 3.39 0.33 3.58
C ALA A 83 4.21 1.45 2.93
N ILE A 84 3.66 2.67 2.84
CA ILE A 84 4.40 3.83 2.29
C ILE A 84 5.60 4.20 3.16
N GLY A 85 5.47 4.12 4.49
CA GLY A 85 6.59 4.30 5.42
C GLY A 85 7.72 3.30 5.18
N ALA A 86 7.37 2.01 5.07
CA ALA A 86 8.33 0.94 4.83
C ALA A 86 8.95 1.00 3.43
N ALA A 87 8.20 1.46 2.41
CA ALA A 87 8.72 1.74 1.08
C ALA A 87 9.79 2.85 1.13
N ARG A 88 9.55 3.94 1.87
CA ARG A 88 10.54 5.02 2.06
C ARG A 88 11.80 4.52 2.75
N GLU A 89 11.67 3.74 3.83
CA GLU A 89 12.85 3.24 4.55
C GLU A 89 13.67 2.23 3.72
N SER A 90 12.99 1.42 2.91
CA SER A 90 13.65 0.55 1.93
C SER A 90 14.35 1.36 0.84
N ALA A 91 13.71 2.43 0.34
CA ALA A 91 14.32 3.35 -0.60
C ALA A 91 15.54 4.08 -0.02
N ARG A 92 15.52 4.42 1.27
CA ARG A 92 16.64 5.05 1.96
C ARG A 92 17.84 4.10 2.03
N ARG A 93 17.61 2.81 2.25
CA ARG A 93 18.65 1.76 2.25
C ARG A 93 19.25 1.51 0.87
N ALA A 94 18.48 1.69 -0.20
CA ALA A 94 18.91 1.53 -1.59
C ALA A 94 19.24 2.86 -2.29
N ARG A 95 19.48 3.95 -1.54
CA ARG A 95 19.59 5.31 -2.08
C ARG A 95 20.67 5.48 -3.14
N GLU A 96 21.76 4.73 -3.03
CA GLU A 96 22.90 4.75 -3.97
C GLU A 96 22.57 4.11 -5.32
N THR A 97 21.54 3.25 -5.38
CA THR A 97 21.13 2.53 -6.60
C THR A 97 19.87 3.12 -7.22
N LEU A 98 19.00 3.72 -6.40
CA LEU A 98 17.78 4.35 -6.90
C LEU A 98 18.08 5.65 -7.66
N SER A 99 17.38 5.84 -8.78
CA SER A 99 17.36 7.13 -9.46
C SER A 99 16.84 8.22 -8.51
N THR A 100 17.30 9.46 -8.74
CA THR A 100 16.86 10.63 -7.98
C THR A 100 15.35 10.80 -8.03
N ASP A 101 14.74 10.44 -9.16
CA ASP A 101 13.32 10.63 -9.42
C ASP A 101 12.46 9.63 -8.65
N ILE A 102 12.87 8.35 -8.60
CA ILE A 102 12.17 7.34 -7.78
C ILE A 102 12.25 7.72 -6.31
N TRP A 103 13.44 8.09 -5.83
CA TRP A 103 13.62 8.53 -4.45
C TRP A 103 12.75 9.75 -4.12
N ALA A 104 12.76 10.77 -4.98
CA ALA A 104 11.97 11.98 -4.80
C ALA A 104 10.47 11.67 -4.80
N ALA A 105 10.01 10.79 -5.70
CA ALA A 105 8.61 10.39 -5.78
C ALA A 105 8.16 9.66 -4.50
N ILE A 106 8.91 8.66 -4.02
CA ILE A 106 8.60 7.93 -2.78
C ILE A 106 8.61 8.87 -1.57
N ASN A 107 9.66 9.69 -1.42
CA ASN A 107 9.77 10.60 -0.29
C ASN A 107 8.68 11.69 -0.29
N THR A 108 8.30 12.20 -1.46
CA THR A 108 7.19 13.16 -1.60
C THR A 108 5.86 12.50 -1.24
N THR A 109 5.64 11.24 -1.64
CA THR A 109 4.45 10.49 -1.22
C THR A 109 4.41 10.33 0.29
N TRP A 110 5.50 9.90 0.92
CA TRP A 110 5.56 9.78 2.38
C TRP A 110 5.27 11.11 3.10
N ARG A 111 5.85 12.23 2.65
CA ARG A 111 5.57 13.56 3.23
C ARG A 111 4.11 13.99 3.03
N GLY A 112 3.50 13.63 1.89
CA GLY A 112 2.12 13.96 1.57
C GLY A 112 1.08 13.19 2.39
N LEU A 113 1.45 12.10 3.06
CA LEU A 113 0.52 11.28 3.86
C LEU A 113 -0.19 12.08 4.95
N GLY A 114 0.50 13.02 5.62
CA GLY A 114 -0.12 13.84 6.66
C GLY A 114 -1.31 14.64 6.12
N THR A 115 -1.15 15.26 4.96
CA THR A 115 -2.22 15.98 4.27
C THR A 115 -3.29 15.02 3.71
N ALA A 116 -2.87 13.90 3.13
CA ALA A 116 -3.77 12.91 2.54
C ALA A 116 -4.75 12.31 3.58
N ARG A 117 -4.29 12.11 4.83
CA ARG A 117 -5.13 11.64 5.94
C ARG A 117 -6.29 12.58 6.29
N ALA A 118 -6.16 13.86 5.98
CA ALA A 118 -7.21 14.85 6.21
C ALA A 118 -8.23 14.91 5.06
N MET A 119 -7.98 14.21 3.95
CA MET A 119 -8.92 14.10 2.84
C MET A 119 -10.08 13.15 3.19
N ARG A 120 -11.16 13.21 2.40
CA ARG A 120 -12.18 12.17 2.46
C ARG A 120 -11.58 10.84 2.01
N ALA A 121 -12.06 9.72 2.53
CA ALA A 121 -11.49 8.40 2.25
C ALA A 121 -11.34 8.11 0.73
N PRO A 122 -12.35 8.33 -0.14
CA PRO A 122 -12.19 8.11 -1.58
C PRO A 122 -11.12 9.00 -2.23
N ASP A 123 -11.03 10.26 -1.82
CA ASP A 123 -10.02 11.20 -2.31
C ASP A 123 -8.61 10.76 -1.88
N MET A 124 -8.46 10.29 -0.64
CA MET A 124 -7.21 9.72 -0.15
C MET A 124 -6.82 8.47 -0.93
N PHE A 125 -7.75 7.55 -1.19
CA PHE A 125 -7.47 6.33 -1.93
C PHE A 125 -7.06 6.61 -3.37
N ASN A 126 -7.78 7.52 -4.05
CA ASN A 126 -7.40 7.98 -5.37
C ASN A 126 -6.03 8.65 -5.36
N TRP A 127 -5.74 9.48 -4.34
CA TRP A 127 -4.42 10.07 -4.17
C TRP A 127 -3.33 8.99 -4.04
N VAL A 128 -3.52 7.98 -3.19
CA VAL A 128 -2.56 6.87 -3.02
C VAL A 128 -2.32 6.16 -4.35
N ARG A 129 -3.39 5.77 -5.06
CA ARG A 129 -3.33 5.10 -6.37
C ARG A 129 -2.58 5.92 -7.41
N ASN A 130 -2.81 7.23 -7.46
CA ASN A 130 -2.08 8.11 -8.37
C ASN A 130 -0.59 8.21 -8.01
N ARG A 131 -0.25 8.21 -6.71
CA ARG A 131 1.15 8.25 -6.25
C ARG A 131 1.89 6.95 -6.55
N THR A 132 1.29 5.79 -6.27
CA THR A 132 1.87 4.46 -6.56
C THR A 132 2.02 4.22 -8.06
N ALA A 133 1.04 4.63 -8.88
CA ALA A 133 1.11 4.59 -10.33
C ALA A 133 2.23 5.50 -10.89
N MET A 134 2.34 6.73 -10.37
CA MET A 134 3.42 7.64 -10.75
C MET A 134 4.80 7.07 -10.43
N ILE A 135 5.00 6.55 -9.21
CA ILE A 135 6.27 5.93 -8.82
C ILE A 135 6.58 4.73 -9.73
N SER A 136 5.58 3.92 -10.06
CA SER A 136 5.72 2.79 -10.98
C SER A 136 6.15 3.21 -12.37
N GLY A 137 5.56 4.27 -12.93
CA GLY A 137 5.93 4.80 -14.24
C GLY A 137 7.33 5.41 -14.27
N ILE A 138 7.75 6.08 -13.19
CA ILE A 138 9.12 6.58 -13.04
C ILE A 138 10.10 5.39 -12.94
N ALA A 139 9.76 4.34 -12.20
CA ALA A 139 10.60 3.15 -12.10
C ALA A 139 10.76 2.48 -13.48
N ASP A 140 9.66 2.29 -14.21
CA ASP A 140 9.66 1.70 -15.55
C ASP A 140 10.50 2.51 -16.56
N SER A 141 10.44 3.84 -16.48
CA SER A 141 11.18 4.72 -17.40
C SER A 141 12.65 4.93 -17.03
N THR A 142 13.03 4.87 -15.74
CA THR A 142 14.38 5.28 -15.29
C THR A 142 15.26 4.14 -14.81
N MET A 143 14.71 2.98 -14.42
CA MET A 143 15.54 1.85 -13.97
C MET A 143 16.18 1.12 -15.16
N SER A 144 17.45 0.77 -15.00
CA SER A 144 18.12 -0.17 -15.90
C SER A 144 17.48 -1.55 -15.77
N ARG A 145 17.34 -2.29 -16.88
CA ARG A 145 16.70 -3.62 -16.90
C ARG A 145 17.67 -4.72 -16.48
N ASP A 146 18.19 -4.58 -15.28
CA ASP A 146 19.13 -5.47 -14.62
C ASP A 146 18.46 -6.26 -13.48
N ASP A 147 19.27 -6.92 -12.65
CA ASP A 147 18.78 -7.67 -11.48
C ASP A 147 17.97 -6.79 -10.52
N GLY A 148 18.32 -5.51 -10.38
CA GLY A 148 17.59 -4.58 -9.52
C GLY A 148 16.16 -4.35 -10.01
N TRP A 149 15.98 -4.21 -11.32
CA TRP A 149 14.66 -4.19 -11.95
C TRP A 149 13.88 -5.49 -11.68
N HIS A 150 14.54 -6.64 -11.83
CA HIS A 150 13.89 -7.93 -11.59
C HIS A 150 13.44 -8.11 -10.13
N PHE A 151 14.26 -7.70 -9.14
CA PHE A 151 13.86 -7.75 -7.73
C PHE A 151 12.67 -6.83 -7.45
N TYR A 152 12.66 -5.61 -7.97
CA TYR A 152 11.53 -4.70 -7.85
C TYR A 152 10.25 -5.30 -8.44
N MET A 153 10.31 -5.83 -9.66
CA MET A 153 9.16 -6.46 -10.33
C MET A 153 8.69 -7.73 -9.63
N LEU A 154 9.62 -8.52 -9.08
CA LEU A 154 9.31 -9.71 -8.30
C LEU A 154 8.51 -9.32 -7.05
N GLY A 155 8.94 -8.31 -6.30
CA GLY A 155 8.24 -7.82 -5.12
C GLY A 155 6.79 -7.43 -5.42
N ARG A 156 6.58 -6.68 -6.51
CA ARG A 156 5.24 -6.32 -6.98
C ARG A 156 4.40 -7.53 -7.36
N SER A 157 4.98 -8.45 -8.13
CA SER A 157 4.27 -9.62 -8.63
C SER A 157 3.83 -10.55 -7.49
N ILE A 158 4.68 -10.75 -6.49
CA ILE A 158 4.33 -11.57 -5.31
C ILE A 158 3.24 -10.88 -4.48
N GLU A 159 3.31 -9.56 -4.26
CA GLU A 159 2.23 -8.87 -3.52
C GLU A 159 0.89 -9.00 -4.24
N ARG A 160 0.87 -8.80 -5.57
CA ARG A 160 -0.35 -8.94 -6.36
C ARG A 160 -0.92 -10.35 -6.29
N VAL A 161 -0.07 -11.38 -6.34
CA VAL A 161 -0.49 -12.78 -6.17
C VAL A 161 -1.06 -13.00 -4.77
N ASP A 162 -0.41 -12.49 -3.72
CA ASP A 162 -0.88 -12.60 -2.33
C ASP A 162 -2.26 -11.94 -2.16
N MET A 163 -2.41 -10.69 -2.62
CA MET A 163 -3.68 -9.96 -2.54
C MET A 163 -4.78 -10.61 -3.35
N THR A 164 -4.47 -11.11 -4.56
CA THR A 164 -5.45 -11.81 -5.38
C THR A 164 -5.89 -13.13 -4.72
N ALA A 165 -4.95 -13.89 -4.16
CA ALA A 165 -5.25 -15.15 -3.49
C ALA A 165 -6.11 -14.98 -2.24
N ARG A 166 -6.01 -13.84 -1.53
CA ARG A 166 -6.87 -13.51 -0.38
C ARG A 166 -8.32 -13.24 -0.78
N LEU A 167 -8.58 -12.88 -2.03
CA LEU A 167 -9.90 -12.50 -2.54
C LEU A 167 -10.63 -13.67 -3.24
N LEU A 168 -9.99 -14.84 -3.37
CA LEU A 168 -10.54 -16.06 -3.98
C LEU A 168 -11.03 -17.04 -2.91
#